data_AF-A0A954JDS8-F1
#
_entry.id   AF-A0A954JDS8-F1
#
_cell.length_a   1.000
_cell.length_b   1.000
_cell.length_c   1.000
_cell.angle_alpha   90.00
_cell.angle_beta   90.00
_cell.angle_gamma   90.00
#
_symmetry.space_group_name_H-M   'P 1'
#
loop_
_entity.id
_entity.type
_entity.pdbx_description
1 polymer ?
#
loop_
_entity_poly.entity_id
_entity_poly.type
_entity_poly.pdbx_seq_one_letter_code
_entity_poly.pdbx_strand_id
1 'polypeptide(L)'
;GETVTVPLSDEALNLFAAYKNEDQTRLLGISDSLRAAWAKTAGRVARIALILHEADDSGEWSISAGTMEKAIQISRWFDQEVERIYQQFGVCQPAETGLIEFLREQGEVAPRDLQQWRRTRYPTADVAEQALMKLAEQGLLQRRTDSGNRGRPRTVFEWIYPDT
;
A
#
# COMPACT_ATOMS: atom_id res chain seq x y z
N GLY A 1 -13.70 -31.94 17.57
CA GLY A 1 -14.82 -31.20 16.99
C GLY A 1 -14.77 -31.39 15.49
N GLU A 2 -15.90 -31.71 14.88
CA GLU A 2 -16.02 -31.77 13.42
C GLU A 2 -15.92 -30.35 12.85
N THR A 3 -15.22 -30.19 11.73
CA THR A 3 -15.08 -28.87 11.07
C THR A 3 -16.38 -28.54 10.35
N VAL A 4 -17.08 -27.52 10.81
CA VAL A 4 -18.28 -26.98 10.13
C VAL A 4 -17.83 -25.94 9.11
N THR A 5 -18.32 -26.08 7.87
CA THR A 5 -18.10 -25.09 6.82
C THR A 5 -19.23 -24.07 6.87
N VAL A 6 -18.89 -22.81 7.16
CA VAL A 6 -19.83 -21.68 7.08
C VAL A 6 -19.60 -20.93 5.76
N PRO A 7 -20.56 -20.92 4.83
CA PRO A 7 -20.44 -20.20 3.57
C PRO A 7 -20.59 -18.69 3.74
N LEU A 8 -20.14 -17.95 2.72
CA LEU A 8 -20.42 -16.53 2.57
C LEU A 8 -21.72 -16.37 1.77
N SER A 9 -22.52 -15.35 2.06
CA SER A 9 -23.53 -14.89 1.11
C SER A 9 -22.87 -14.38 -0.18
N ASP A 10 -23.62 -14.30 -1.28
CA ASP A 10 -23.09 -13.82 -2.56
C ASP A 10 -22.54 -12.38 -2.43
N GLU A 11 -23.22 -11.52 -1.68
CA GLU A 11 -22.77 -10.16 -1.40
C GLU A 11 -21.49 -10.15 -0.54
N ALA A 12 -21.42 -10.98 0.50
CA ALA A 12 -20.23 -11.11 1.34
C ALA A 12 -19.03 -11.65 0.54
N LEU A 13 -19.26 -12.58 -0.38
CA LEU A 13 -18.24 -13.10 -1.28
C LEU A 13 -17.71 -12.01 -2.22
N ASN A 14 -18.59 -11.18 -2.77
CA ASN A 14 -18.21 -10.06 -3.63
C ASN A 14 -17.36 -9.04 -2.87
N LEU A 15 -17.74 -8.69 -1.64
CA LEU A 15 -16.96 -7.80 -0.77
C LEU A 15 -15.57 -8.38 -0.45
N PHE A 16 -15.51 -9.68 -0.13
CA PHE A 16 -14.26 -10.36 0.17
C PHE A 16 -13.34 -10.43 -1.07
N ALA A 17 -13.90 -10.69 -2.25
CA ALA A 17 -13.16 -10.69 -3.51
C ALA A 17 -12.62 -9.28 -3.85
N ALA A 18 -13.45 -8.24 -3.69
CA ALA A 18 -13.03 -6.85 -3.89
C ALA A 18 -11.89 -6.47 -2.94
N TYR A 19 -11.98 -6.84 -1.66
CA TYR A 19 -10.92 -6.62 -0.68
C TYR A 19 -9.62 -7.30 -1.11
N LYS A 20 -9.65 -8.58 -1.52
CA LYS A 20 -8.45 -9.30 -2.00
C LYS A 20 -7.79 -8.63 -3.20
N ASN A 21 -8.59 -8.11 -4.13
CA ASN A 21 -8.07 -7.43 -5.33
C ASN A 21 -7.44 -6.07 -4.98
N GLU A 22 -8.10 -5.30 -4.09
CA GLU A 22 -7.54 -4.04 -3.58
C GLU A 22 -6.21 -4.27 -2.85
N ASP A 23 -6.13 -5.34 -2.05
CA ASP A 23 -4.93 -5.67 -1.30
C ASP A 23 -3.73 -5.96 -2.20
N GLN A 24 -3.92 -6.67 -3.31
CA GLN A 24 -2.85 -6.89 -4.29
C GLN A 24 -2.27 -5.57 -4.83
N THR A 25 -3.09 -4.52 -4.92
CA THR A 25 -2.64 -3.19 -5.33
C THR A 25 -1.98 -2.45 -4.17
N ARG A 26 -2.46 -2.59 -2.93
CA ARG A 26 -1.84 -1.99 -1.73
C ARG A 26 -0.45 -2.57 -1.41
N LEU A 27 -0.22 -3.84 -1.73
CA LEU A 27 1.10 -4.48 -1.58
C LEU A 27 2.14 -3.91 -2.55
N LEU A 28 1.72 -3.17 -3.59
CA LEU A 28 2.60 -2.44 -4.49
C LEU A 28 3.08 -1.15 -3.80
N GLY A 29 4.37 -1.13 -3.45
CA GLY A 29 5.02 0.08 -2.95
C GLY A 29 5.13 0.24 -1.44
N ILE A 30 4.78 -0.79 -0.67
CA ILE A 30 5.18 -0.93 0.74
C ILE A 30 6.48 -1.73 0.87
N SER A 31 7.17 -1.59 2.02
CA SER A 31 8.41 -2.31 2.31
C SER A 31 8.19 -3.83 2.32
N ASP A 32 9.26 -4.61 2.17
CA ASP A 32 9.16 -6.08 2.20
C ASP A 32 8.70 -6.59 3.58
N SER A 33 9.10 -5.93 4.67
CA SER A 33 8.64 -6.21 6.04
C SER A 33 7.13 -6.02 6.18
N LEU A 34 6.60 -4.93 5.64
CA LEU A 34 5.17 -4.62 5.67
C LEU A 34 4.38 -5.54 4.72
N ARG A 35 4.94 -5.82 3.55
CA ARG A 35 4.36 -6.77 2.58
C ARG A 35 4.22 -8.16 3.17
N ALA A 36 5.24 -8.65 3.90
CA ALA A 36 5.17 -9.95 4.55
C ALA A 36 4.09 -10.00 5.66
N ALA A 37 3.94 -8.90 6.41
CA ALA A 37 2.90 -8.78 7.44
C ALA A 37 1.49 -8.76 6.82
N TRP A 38 1.32 -8.01 5.72
CA TRP A 38 0.04 -7.83 5.05
C TRP A 38 -0.33 -8.97 4.09
N ALA A 39 0.59 -9.82 3.66
CA ALA A 39 0.30 -10.95 2.75
C ALA A 39 -0.71 -11.99 3.29
N LYS A 40 -1.13 -11.89 4.55
CA LYS A 40 -2.05 -12.83 5.23
C LYS A 40 -3.38 -12.19 5.66
N THR A 41 -3.59 -10.93 5.32
CA THR A 41 -4.80 -10.12 5.61
C THR A 41 -6.09 -10.79 5.18
N ALA A 42 -6.17 -11.35 3.97
CA ALA A 42 -7.38 -12.02 3.49
C ALA A 42 -7.79 -13.20 4.40
N GLY A 43 -6.81 -13.99 4.82
CA GLY A 43 -7.05 -15.06 5.79
C GLY A 43 -7.42 -14.55 7.18
N ARG A 44 -6.98 -13.33 7.55
CA ARG A 44 -7.38 -12.67 8.81
C ARG A 44 -8.82 -12.17 8.73
N VAL A 45 -9.21 -11.50 7.65
CA VAL A 45 -10.59 -11.05 7.41
C VAL A 45 -11.56 -12.22 7.48
N ALA A 46 -11.28 -13.33 6.79
CA ALA A 46 -12.15 -14.50 6.82
C ALA A 46 -12.33 -15.06 8.24
N ARG A 47 -11.27 -15.10 9.05
CA ARG A 47 -11.34 -15.56 10.44
C ARG A 47 -12.11 -14.60 11.33
N ILE A 48 -11.91 -13.29 11.17
CA ILE A 48 -12.67 -12.28 11.92
C ILE A 48 -14.16 -12.37 11.56
N ALA A 49 -14.48 -12.51 10.27
CA ALA A 49 -15.85 -12.66 9.81
C ALA A 49 -16.53 -13.89 10.43
N LEU A 50 -15.83 -15.03 10.47
CA LEU A 50 -16.32 -16.24 11.14
C LEU A 50 -16.55 -16.00 12.64
N ILE A 51 -15.59 -15.41 13.35
CA ILE A 51 -15.72 -15.12 14.79
C ILE A 51 -16.92 -14.20 15.05
N LEU A 52 -17.09 -13.14 14.24
CA LEU A 52 -18.21 -12.22 14.39
C LEU A 52 -19.55 -12.90 14.10
N HIS A 53 -19.60 -13.77 13.09
CA HIS A 53 -20.80 -14.53 12.76
C HIS A 53 -21.23 -15.45 13.91
N GLU A 54 -20.28 -16.21 14.47
CA GLU A 54 -20.54 -17.09 15.62
C GLU A 54 -20.92 -16.30 16.89
N ALA A 55 -20.39 -15.08 17.05
CA ALA A 55 -20.68 -14.24 18.21
C ALA A 55 -22.04 -13.53 18.16
N ASP A 56 -22.61 -13.35 16.97
CA ASP A 56 -23.89 -12.65 16.76
C ASP A 56 -25.10 -13.54 17.12
N ASP A 57 -24.89 -14.86 17.29
CA ASP A 57 -25.90 -15.89 17.64
C ASP A 57 -27.20 -15.78 16.81
N SER A 58 -27.07 -15.35 15.55
CA SER A 58 -28.21 -15.09 14.66
C SER A 58 -28.90 -16.36 14.19
N GLY A 59 -28.24 -17.52 14.34
CA GLY A 59 -28.68 -18.79 13.76
C GLY A 59 -28.64 -18.82 12.22
N GLU A 60 -28.09 -17.78 11.57
CA GLU A 60 -27.90 -17.77 10.13
C GLU A 60 -26.87 -18.82 9.71
N TRP A 61 -27.13 -19.50 8.60
CA TRP A 61 -26.24 -20.55 8.10
C TRP A 61 -25.05 -19.99 7.32
N SER A 62 -25.04 -18.70 6.99
CA SER A 62 -24.04 -18.05 6.14
C SER A 62 -23.60 -16.70 6.72
N ILE A 63 -22.35 -16.31 6.45
CA ILE A 63 -21.83 -14.99 6.81
C ILE A 63 -22.45 -13.93 5.89
N SER A 64 -23.15 -12.97 6.49
CA SER A 64 -23.78 -11.85 5.80
C SER A 64 -22.78 -10.78 5.34
N ALA A 65 -23.20 -9.93 4.41
CA ALA A 65 -22.43 -8.78 3.95
C ALA A 65 -22.03 -7.85 5.10
N GLY A 66 -22.94 -7.54 6.02
CA GLY A 66 -22.67 -6.65 7.15
C GLY A 66 -21.59 -7.19 8.09
N THR A 67 -21.57 -8.51 8.31
CA THR A 67 -20.50 -9.17 9.09
C THR A 67 -19.16 -9.11 8.36
N MET A 68 -19.15 -9.31 7.04
CA MET A 68 -17.95 -9.18 6.22
C MET A 68 -17.40 -7.73 6.23
N GLU A 69 -18.26 -6.72 6.12
CA GLU A 69 -17.86 -5.31 6.18
C GLU A 69 -17.17 -4.97 7.51
N LYS A 70 -17.75 -5.40 8.64
CA LYS A 70 -17.15 -5.24 9.97
C LYS A 70 -15.78 -5.92 10.05
N ALA A 71 -15.67 -7.14 9.52
CA ALA A 71 -14.40 -7.88 9.51
C ALA A 71 -13.32 -7.17 8.67
N ILE A 72 -13.70 -6.62 7.50
CA ILE A 72 -12.80 -5.81 6.66
C ILE A 72 -12.35 -4.56 7.40
N GLN A 73 -13.27 -3.84 8.06
CA GLN A 73 -12.94 -2.63 8.82
C GLN A 73 -11.94 -2.92 9.94
N ILE A 74 -12.18 -3.98 10.74
CA ILE A 74 -11.26 -4.39 11.81
C ILE A 74 -9.90 -4.78 11.23
N SER A 75 -9.86 -5.54 10.14
CA SER A 75 -8.58 -5.93 9.52
C SER A 75 -7.79 -4.72 9.01
N ARG A 76 -8.46 -3.73 8.41
CA ARG A 76 -7.83 -2.48 7.95
C ARG A 76 -7.25 -1.67 9.10
N TRP A 77 -7.94 -1.62 10.23
CA TRP A 77 -7.41 -0.99 11.44
C TRP A 77 -6.14 -1.71 11.92
N PHE A 78 -6.14 -3.05 11.94
CA PHE A 78 -4.94 -3.83 12.28
C PHE A 78 -3.76 -3.55 11.33
N ASP A 79 -4.01 -3.38 10.03
CA ASP A 79 -2.94 -3.06 9.07
C ASP A 79 -2.27 -1.73 9.38
N GLN A 80 -3.06 -0.70 9.68
CA GLN A 80 -2.57 0.61 10.10
C GLN A 80 -1.79 0.54 11.41
N GLU A 81 -2.25 -0.27 12.36
CA GLU A 81 -1.59 -0.42 13.65
C GLU A 81 -0.26 -1.19 13.54
N VAL A 82 -0.20 -2.21 12.68
CA VAL A 82 1.05 -2.89 12.34
C VAL A 82 2.05 -1.92 11.72
N GLU A 83 1.61 -1.08 10.79
CA GLU A 83 2.46 -0.05 10.19
C GLU A 83 3.00 0.93 11.25
N ARG A 84 2.13 1.46 12.11
CA ARG A 84 2.51 2.36 13.21
C ARG A 84 3.55 1.71 14.13
N ILE A 85 3.33 0.46 14.53
CA ILE A 85 4.24 -0.29 15.41
C ILE A 85 5.58 -0.56 14.71
N TYR A 86 5.55 -0.94 13.44
CA TYR A 86 6.77 -1.26 12.68
C TYR A 86 7.61 0.00 12.43
N GLN A 87 6.97 1.16 12.24
CA GLN A 87 7.64 2.46 12.20
C GLN A 87 8.27 2.80 13.56
N GLN A 88 7.52 2.63 14.67
CA GLN A 88 8.03 2.90 16.02
C GLN A 88 9.24 2.03 16.38
N PHE A 89 9.30 0.78 15.90
CA PHE A 89 10.43 -0.12 16.12
C PHE A 89 11.55 -0.01 15.08
N GLY A 90 11.42 0.87 14.07
CA GLY A 90 12.39 0.99 12.98
C GLY A 90 12.52 -0.25 12.08
N VAL A 91 11.61 -1.22 12.23
CA VAL A 91 11.55 -2.49 11.46
C VAL A 91 11.06 -2.25 10.04
N CYS A 92 10.28 -1.19 9.86
CA CYS A 92 9.89 -0.68 8.57
C CYS A 92 10.23 0.82 8.56
N GLN A 93 11.21 1.22 7.75
CA GLN A 93 11.24 2.61 7.32
C GLN A 93 9.99 2.87 6.47
N PRO A 94 9.29 4.00 6.66
CA PRO A 94 8.24 4.42 5.75
C PRO A 94 8.72 4.27 4.31
N ALA A 95 7.84 3.80 3.42
CA ALA A 95 8.19 3.73 2.00
C ALA A 95 8.57 5.12 1.44
N GLU A 96 8.13 6.18 2.13
CA GLU A 96 8.51 7.57 1.94
C GLU A 96 9.93 7.88 2.46
N THR A 97 10.40 7.28 3.55
CA THR A 97 11.75 7.52 4.10
C THR A 97 12.84 7.01 3.16
N GLY A 98 12.75 5.77 2.65
CA GLY A 98 13.73 5.27 1.69
C GLY A 98 13.69 6.02 0.34
N LEU A 99 12.53 6.58 -0.02
CA LEU A 99 12.40 7.44 -1.19
C LEU A 99 13.01 8.82 -0.94
N ILE A 100 12.79 9.41 0.23
CA ILE A 100 13.37 10.70 0.64
C ILE A 100 14.89 10.58 0.76
N GLU A 101 15.42 9.51 1.36
CA GLU A 101 16.85 9.22 1.42
C GLU A 101 17.43 9.11 0.00
N PHE A 102 16.82 8.30 -0.87
CA PHE A 102 17.22 8.20 -2.27
C PHE A 102 17.20 9.56 -3.00
N LEU A 103 16.14 10.35 -2.82
CA LEU A 103 16.01 11.67 -3.45
C LEU A 103 17.06 12.66 -2.92
N ARG A 104 17.37 12.63 -1.62
CA ARG A 104 18.44 13.44 -1.00
C ARG A 104 19.82 13.05 -1.53
N GLU A 105 20.10 11.75 -1.65
CA GLU A 105 21.38 11.27 -2.16
C GLU A 105 21.61 11.59 -3.64
N GLN A 106 20.57 11.51 -4.47
CA GLN A 106 20.68 11.78 -5.90
C GLN A 106 20.68 13.28 -6.23
N GLY A 107 20.02 14.11 -5.42
CA GLY A 107 19.83 15.54 -5.64
C GLY A 107 18.84 15.83 -6.77
N GLU A 108 19.13 15.35 -7.99
CA GLU A 108 18.29 15.45 -9.18
C GLU A 108 17.88 14.05 -9.68
N VAL A 109 16.58 13.80 -9.82
CA VAL A 109 16.02 12.50 -10.21
C VAL A 109 15.05 12.64 -11.37
N ALA A 110 15.23 11.84 -12.42
CA ALA A 110 14.23 11.67 -13.46
C ALA A 110 13.32 10.46 -13.15
N PRO A 111 12.10 10.40 -13.72
CA PRO A 111 11.20 9.25 -13.55
C PRO A 111 11.86 7.90 -13.84
N ARG A 112 12.79 7.87 -14.82
CA ARG A 112 13.53 6.66 -15.18
C ARG A 112 14.53 6.20 -14.11
N ASP A 113 15.12 7.13 -13.38
CA ASP A 113 16.09 6.82 -12.32
C ASP A 113 15.34 6.21 -11.12
N LEU A 114 14.18 6.78 -10.77
CA LEU A 114 13.28 6.21 -9.77
C LEU A 114 12.75 4.82 -10.18
N GLN A 115 12.42 4.66 -11.47
CA GLN A 115 12.03 3.37 -12.05
C GLN A 115 13.14 2.31 -11.91
N GLN A 116 14.39 2.68 -12.17
CA GLN A 116 15.52 1.76 -12.06
C GLN A 116 15.83 1.39 -10.61
N TRP A 117 15.76 2.36 -9.69
CA TRP A 117 16.02 2.15 -8.28
C TRP A 117 15.04 1.14 -7.65
N ARG A 118 13.74 1.25 -7.96
CA ARG A 118 12.73 0.29 -7.47
C ARG A 118 11.71 -0.08 -8.54
N ARG A 119 12.15 -0.86 -9.53
CA ARG A 119 11.32 -1.34 -10.65
C ARG A 119 10.04 -2.06 -10.23
N THR A 120 10.08 -2.82 -9.13
CA THR A 120 8.89 -3.50 -8.60
C THR A 120 7.83 -2.51 -8.09
N ARG A 121 8.25 -1.34 -7.59
CA ARG A 121 7.36 -0.29 -7.06
C ARG A 121 6.94 0.71 -8.13
N TYR A 122 7.83 0.99 -9.08
CA TYR A 122 7.60 1.89 -10.19
C TYR A 122 7.79 1.11 -11.48
N PRO A 123 6.80 0.29 -11.91
CA PRO A 123 6.95 -0.59 -13.06
C PRO A 123 7.02 0.18 -14.38
N THR A 124 6.40 1.37 -14.45
CA THR A 124 6.39 2.23 -15.64
C THR A 124 6.94 3.62 -15.32
N ALA A 125 7.39 4.32 -16.37
CA ALA A 125 7.84 5.70 -16.25
C ALA A 125 6.72 6.63 -15.74
N ASP A 126 5.48 6.41 -16.18
CA ASP A 126 4.32 7.22 -15.77
C ASP A 126 4.03 7.08 -14.27
N VAL A 127 4.12 5.85 -13.72
CA VAL A 127 3.93 5.62 -12.28
C VAL A 127 5.04 6.29 -11.46
N ALA A 128 6.28 6.26 -11.96
CA ALA A 128 7.39 6.98 -11.34
C ALA A 128 7.18 8.50 -11.40
N GLU A 129 6.74 9.04 -12.54
CA GLU A 129 6.51 10.46 -12.73
C GLU A 129 5.38 10.98 -11.82
N GLN A 130 4.26 10.26 -11.73
CA GLN A 130 3.17 10.63 -10.82
C GLN A 130 3.61 10.65 -9.36
N ALA A 131 4.46 9.71 -8.94
CA ALA A 131 5.00 9.70 -7.59
C ALA A 131 5.87 10.94 -7.30
N LEU A 132 6.73 11.32 -8.26
CA LEU A 132 7.55 12.53 -8.16
C LEU A 132 6.70 13.82 -8.21
N MET A 133 5.64 13.85 -9.03
CA MET A 133 4.71 14.98 -9.08
C MET A 133 3.98 15.19 -7.76
N LYS A 134 3.51 14.14 -7.09
CA LYS A 134 2.88 14.26 -5.77
C LYS A 134 3.82 14.88 -4.73
N LEU A 135 5.09 14.51 -4.75
CA LEU A 135 6.10 15.09 -3.85
C LEU A 135 6.41 16.56 -4.21
N ALA A 136 6.36 16.91 -5.50
CA ALA A 136 6.49 18.30 -5.95
C ALA A 136 5.28 19.16 -5.54
N GLU A 137 4.06 18.62 -5.62
CA GLU A 137 2.84 19.27 -5.14
C GLU A 137 2.86 19.52 -3.63
N GLN A 138 3.54 18.65 -2.88
CA GLN A 138 3.79 18.80 -1.44
C GLN A 138 4.92 19.80 -1.11
N GLY A 139 5.58 20.38 -2.13
CA GLY A 139 6.66 21.35 -1.95
C GLY A 139 8.00 20.74 -1.54
N LEU A 140 8.17 19.42 -1.66
CA LEU A 140 9.41 18.72 -1.33
C LEU A 140 10.41 18.70 -2.52
N LEU A 141 9.87 18.72 -3.74
CA LEU A 141 10.65 18.68 -4.98
C LEU A 141 10.32 19.90 -5.87
N GLN A 142 11.31 20.36 -6.63
CA GLN A 142 11.11 21.29 -7.73
C GLN A 142 11.21 20.56 -9.07
N ARG A 143 10.16 20.67 -9.89
CA ARG A 143 10.19 20.16 -11.26
C ARG A 143 11.00 21.11 -12.14
N ARG A 144 11.98 20.56 -12.88
CA ARG A 144 12.72 21.28 -13.92
C ARG A 144 12.64 20.51 -15.23
N THR A 145 12.54 21.26 -16.32
CA THR A 145 12.70 20.69 -17.67
C THR A 145 14.11 21.04 -18.12
N ASP A 146 14.98 20.05 -18.23
CA ASP A 146 16.31 20.26 -18.78
C ASP A 146 16.24 20.23 -20.31
N SER A 147 16.50 21.38 -20.93
CA SER A 147 16.65 21.55 -22.37
C SER A 147 18.15 21.58 -22.72
N GLY A 148 18.85 20.48 -22.42
CA GLY A 148 20.24 20.31 -22.80
C GLY A 148 20.44 20.39 -24.32
N ASN A 149 21.42 21.17 -24.75
CA ASN A 149 21.76 21.46 -26.14
C ASN A 149 22.01 20.15 -26.93
N ARG A 150 21.10 19.80 -27.86
CA ARG A 150 21.07 18.60 -28.75
C ARG A 150 20.49 17.26 -28.19
N GLY A 151 19.54 17.29 -27.26
CA GLY A 151 18.78 16.10 -26.85
C GLY A 151 17.26 16.30 -26.73
N ARG A 152 16.49 15.21 -26.67
CA ARG A 152 15.05 15.26 -26.32
C ARG A 152 14.93 15.85 -24.90
N PRO A 153 14.00 16.80 -24.66
CA PRO A 153 13.84 17.43 -23.35
C PRO A 153 13.63 16.37 -22.26
N ARG A 154 14.34 16.52 -21.13
CA ARG A 154 14.24 15.60 -19.98
C ARG A 154 13.53 16.30 -18.84
N THR A 155 12.47 15.70 -18.31
CA THR A 155 11.85 16.13 -17.04
C THR A 155 12.67 15.56 -15.89
N VAL A 156 13.07 16.43 -14.97
CA VAL A 156 13.84 16.08 -13.77
C VAL A 156 13.22 16.76 -12.55
N PHE A 157 13.43 16.18 -11.37
CA PHE A 157 12.93 16.66 -10.10
C PHE A 157 14.09 16.84 -9.14
N GLU A 158 14.22 18.04 -8.60
CA GLU A 158 15.31 18.44 -7.70
C GLU A 158 14.79 18.51 -6.27
N TRP A 159 15.54 17.96 -5.31
CA TRP A 159 15.22 18.07 -3.89
C TRP A 159 15.50 19.50 -3.39
N ILE A 160 14.49 20.16 -2.81
CA ILE A 160 14.59 21.58 -2.41
C ILE A 160 14.43 21.82 -0.91
N TYR A 161 14.18 20.77 -0.11
CA TYR A 161 13.93 20.94 1.32
C TYR A 161 15.23 20.83 2.15
N PRO A 162 15.56 21.80 3.01
CA PRO A 162 16.81 21.79 3.78
C PRO A 162 16.82 20.70 4.85
N ASP A 163 18.01 20.17 5.12
CA ASP A 163 18.29 19.19 6.16
C ASP A 163 17.93 19.76 7.54
N THR A 164 16.82 19.32 8.13
CA THR A 164 16.55 19.46 9.58
C THR A 164 17.18 18.33 10.36
#